data_AF-A0A9N7H1J1-F1
#
_entry.id   AF-A0A9N7H1J1-F1
#
_cell.length_a   1.000
_cell.length_b   1.000
_cell.length_c   1.000
_cell.angle_alpha   90.00
_cell.angle_beta   90.00
_cell.angle_gamma   90.00
#
_symmetry.space_group_name_H-M   'P 1'
#
loop_
_entity.id
_entity.type
_entity.pdbx_description
1 polymer ?
#
loop_
_entity_poly.entity_id
_entity_poly.type
_entity_poly.pdbx_seq_one_letter_code
_entity_poly.pdbx_strand_id
1 'polypeptide(L)'
;MFDFAWSEFALIGVVGLLLIGPKDMPVAIRTVTGLIKKARGLATEFQSHVDEMVREADLTEARDQLGRLKRMNVRDKIMSAIDGDGALRRSLDDTHEAAHSAMAAPVATPASSLPEQAIPSRHYIPPLVDDSPEEVDAPDAPDFLPPRTARRIAAELPRLTPPAFLPPVRVIHRGQRVGVTPAGQE
;
A
#
# COMPACT_ATOMS: atom_id res chain seq x y z
N MET A 1 -17.56 13.73 -23.73
CA MET A 1 -16.11 13.94 -23.53
C MET A 1 -15.74 13.27 -22.23
N PHE A 2 -14.89 12.23 -22.25
CA PHE A 2 -14.41 11.59 -21.02
C PHE A 2 -13.91 12.65 -20.02
N ASP A 3 -14.59 12.77 -18.89
CA ASP A 3 -14.18 13.52 -17.72
C ASP A 3 -13.03 12.78 -17.00
N PHE A 4 -11.95 12.55 -17.77
CA PHE A 4 -10.75 11.72 -17.55
C PHE A 4 -9.91 12.06 -16.32
N ALA A 5 -10.51 12.14 -15.16
CA ALA A 5 -9.77 12.48 -13.96
C ALA A 5 -10.29 11.80 -12.70
N TRP A 6 -11.58 11.43 -12.65
CA TRP A 6 -12.15 10.91 -11.40
C TRP A 6 -13.09 9.72 -11.59
N SER A 7 -14.03 9.77 -12.53
CA SER A 7 -14.97 8.67 -12.80
C SER A 7 -14.26 7.40 -13.27
N GLU A 8 -13.28 7.51 -14.17
CA GLU A 8 -12.54 6.35 -14.70
C GLU A 8 -11.61 5.77 -13.63
N PHE A 9 -11.01 6.62 -12.79
CA PHE A 9 -10.21 6.12 -11.66
C PHE A 9 -11.09 5.41 -10.63
N ALA A 10 -12.32 5.89 -10.40
CA ALA A 10 -13.29 5.19 -9.55
C ALA A 10 -13.67 3.83 -10.16
N LEU A 11 -13.93 3.76 -11.47
CA LEU A 11 -14.25 2.51 -12.16
C LEU A 11 -13.08 1.51 -12.09
N ILE A 12 -11.87 1.93 -12.43
CA ILE A 12 -10.66 1.10 -12.33
C ILE A 12 -10.42 0.69 -10.87
N GLY A 13 -10.70 1.58 -9.92
CA GLY A 13 -10.66 1.30 -8.49
C GLY A 13 -11.59 0.16 -8.12
N VAL A 14 -12.87 0.23 -8.51
CA VAL A 14 -13.87 -0.82 -8.24
C VAL A 14 -13.47 -2.15 -8.89
N VAL A 15 -13.07 -2.14 -10.16
CA VAL A 15 -12.59 -3.34 -10.87
C VAL A 15 -11.35 -3.91 -10.19
N GLY A 16 -10.40 -3.06 -9.80
CA GLY A 16 -9.21 -3.45 -9.05
C GLY A 16 -9.54 -4.06 -7.69
N LEU A 17 -10.52 -3.50 -6.97
CA LEU A 17 -11.02 -4.05 -5.69
C LEU A 17 -11.63 -5.45 -5.88
N LEU A 18 -12.30 -5.71 -7.01
CA LEU A 18 -12.88 -7.02 -7.31
C LEU A 18 -11.83 -8.05 -7.71
N LEU A 19 -10.85 -7.68 -8.54
CA LEU A 19 -9.83 -8.60 -9.06
C LEU A 19 -8.73 -8.91 -8.04
N ILE A 20 -8.20 -7.87 -7.40
CA ILE A 20 -7.07 -7.96 -6.46
C ILE A 20 -7.57 -8.12 -5.02
N GLY A 21 -8.76 -7.60 -4.72
CA GLY A 21 -9.30 -7.57 -3.37
C GLY A 21 -9.01 -6.25 -2.65
N PRO A 22 -9.90 -5.80 -1.74
CA PRO A 22 -9.79 -4.51 -1.06
C PRO A 22 -8.58 -4.42 -0.11
N LYS A 23 -8.03 -5.56 0.33
CA LYS A 23 -6.88 -5.62 1.23
C LYS A 23 -5.54 -5.50 0.50
N ASP A 24 -5.47 -6.00 -0.73
CA ASP A 24 -4.22 -6.08 -1.51
C ASP A 24 -4.03 -4.87 -2.44
N MET A 25 -5.12 -4.23 -2.88
CA MET A 25 -5.11 -2.99 -3.67
C MET A 25 -4.28 -1.84 -3.03
N PRO A 26 -4.42 -1.51 -1.74
CA PRO A 26 -3.61 -0.45 -1.12
C PRO A 26 -2.12 -0.83 -0.99
N VAL A 27 -1.79 -2.13 -0.97
CA VAL A 27 -0.39 -2.58 -1.02
C VAL A 27 0.15 -2.44 -2.44
N ALA A 28 -0.62 -2.84 -3.46
CA ALA A 28 -0.25 -2.72 -4.86
C ALA A 28 0.00 -1.26 -5.29
N ILE A 29 -0.89 -0.33 -4.90
CA ILE A 29 -0.69 1.10 -5.18
C ILE A 29 0.61 1.61 -4.56
N ARG A 30 0.91 1.25 -3.31
CA ARG A 30 2.16 1.67 -2.65
C ARG A 30 3.40 1.15 -3.37
N THR A 31 3.35 -0.07 -3.87
CA THR A 31 4.45 -0.67 -4.64
C THR A 31 4.67 0.08 -5.95
N VAL A 32 3.60 0.28 -6.75
CA VAL A 32 3.69 0.98 -8.04
C VAL A 32 4.12 2.43 -7.85
N THR A 33 3.53 3.15 -6.90
CA THR A 33 3.91 4.54 -6.61
C THR A 33 5.34 4.64 -6.07
N GLY A 34 5.79 3.67 -5.27
CA GLY A 34 7.18 3.57 -4.85
C GLY A 34 8.16 3.39 -6.02
N LEU A 35 7.81 2.55 -7.00
CA LEU A 35 8.59 2.38 -8.23
C LEU A 35 8.65 3.67 -9.06
N ILE A 36 7.50 4.32 -9.26
CA ILE A 36 7.43 5.60 -9.99
C ILE A 36 8.24 6.68 -9.27
N LYS A 37 8.20 6.73 -7.93
CA LYS A 37 8.96 7.68 -7.13
C LYS A 37 10.47 7.47 -7.28
N LYS A 38 10.93 6.21 -7.25
CA LYS A 38 12.33 5.87 -7.49
C LYS A 38 12.77 6.27 -8.91
N ALA A 39 11.97 5.92 -9.92
CA ALA A 39 12.24 6.31 -11.30
C ALA A 39 12.29 7.83 -11.49
N ARG A 40 11.38 8.57 -10.82
CA ARG A 40 11.37 10.05 -10.81
C ARG A 40 12.63 10.63 -10.15
N GLY A 41 13.09 10.03 -9.05
CA GLY A 41 14.33 10.40 -8.38
C GLY A 41 15.54 10.25 -9.30
N LEU A 42 15.71 9.06 -9.88
CA LEU A 42 16.77 8.78 -10.85
C LEU A 42 16.70 9.75 -12.05
N ALA A 43 15.51 9.96 -12.62
CA ALA A 43 15.33 10.89 -13.72
C ALA A 43 15.72 12.34 -13.36
N THR A 44 15.51 12.75 -12.10
CA THR A 44 15.90 14.08 -11.63
C THR A 44 17.42 14.20 -11.54
N GLU A 45 18.10 13.15 -11.06
CA GLU A 45 19.57 13.07 -11.04
C GLU A 45 20.13 13.07 -12.46
N PHE A 46 19.64 12.19 -13.35
CA PHE A 46 20.03 12.19 -14.77
C PHE A 46 19.79 13.55 -15.42
N GLN A 47 18.66 14.20 -15.11
CA GLN A 47 18.38 15.51 -15.66
C GLN A 47 19.42 16.55 -15.19
N SER A 48 19.86 16.51 -13.93
CA SER A 48 20.93 17.39 -13.44
C SER A 48 22.28 17.10 -14.10
N HIS A 49 22.67 15.82 -14.23
CA HIS A 49 23.94 15.44 -14.86
C HIS A 49 23.97 15.76 -16.35
N VAL A 50 22.85 15.54 -17.06
CA VAL A 50 22.73 15.87 -18.48
C VAL A 50 22.75 17.39 -18.69
N ASP A 51 22.15 18.18 -17.82
CA ASP A 51 22.18 19.65 -17.95
C ASP A 51 23.61 20.21 -17.80
N GLU A 52 24.39 19.66 -16.86
CA GLU A 52 25.81 20.01 -16.67
C GLU A 52 26.65 19.59 -17.88
N MET A 53 26.50 18.34 -18.35
CA MET A 53 27.21 17.85 -19.54
C MET A 53 26.84 18.64 -20.80
N VAL A 54 25.58 19.01 -20.97
CA VAL A 54 25.12 19.81 -22.12
C VAL A 54 25.70 21.21 -22.07
N ARG A 55 25.80 21.80 -20.88
CA ARG A 55 26.39 23.11 -20.66
C ARG A 55 27.89 23.13 -20.91
N GLU A 56 28.59 22.04 -20.60
CA GLU A 56 30.03 21.88 -20.86
C GLU A 56 30.34 21.45 -22.30
N ALA A 57 29.47 20.64 -22.92
CA ALA A 57 29.66 20.10 -24.27
C ALA A 57 28.99 20.93 -25.40
N ASP A 58 28.44 22.11 -25.11
CA ASP A 58 27.73 22.98 -26.07
C ASP A 58 26.60 22.28 -26.86
N LEU A 59 26.04 21.20 -26.30
CA LEU A 59 24.95 20.39 -26.90
C LEU A 59 23.57 21.07 -26.79
N THR A 60 23.57 22.40 -26.71
CA THR A 60 22.38 23.24 -26.55
C THR A 60 21.38 23.02 -27.69
N GLU A 61 21.89 22.81 -28.92
CA GLU A 61 21.06 22.59 -30.11
C GLU A 61 20.25 21.27 -30.03
N ALA A 62 20.83 20.20 -29.49
CA ALA A 62 20.14 18.92 -29.35
C ALA A 62 19.00 18.99 -28.32
N ARG A 63 19.22 19.73 -27.22
CA ARG A 63 18.19 19.98 -26.21
C ARG A 63 17.05 20.81 -26.76
N ASP A 64 17.35 21.82 -27.57
CA ASP A 64 16.30 22.66 -28.17
C ASP A 64 15.54 21.93 -29.28
N GLN A 65 16.20 21.05 -30.06
CA GLN A 65 15.51 20.13 -30.98
C GLN A 65 14.54 19.20 -30.23
N LEU A 66 14.97 18.53 -29.16
CA LEU A 66 14.07 17.71 -28.34
C LEU A 66 12.93 18.54 -27.74
N GLY A 67 13.23 19.75 -27.28
CA GLY A 67 12.24 20.70 -26.79
C GLY A 67 11.20 21.06 -27.84
N ARG A 68 11.63 21.36 -29.07
CA ARG A 68 10.75 21.65 -30.23
C ARG A 68 9.89 20.44 -30.58
N LEU A 69 10.45 19.22 -30.60
CA LEU A 69 9.70 17.98 -30.86
C LEU A 69 8.64 17.71 -29.77
N LYS A 70 8.99 17.92 -28.49
CA LYS A 70 8.04 17.76 -27.38
C LYS A 70 6.91 18.80 -27.43
N ARG A 71 7.22 20.03 -27.85
CA ARG A 71 6.25 21.10 -28.09
C ARG A 71 5.39 20.85 -29.33
N MET A 72 5.91 20.14 -30.34
CA MET A 72 5.15 19.63 -31.48
C MET A 72 4.32 18.40 -31.10
N ASN A 73 3.34 18.60 -30.22
CA ASN A 73 2.09 17.87 -30.18
C ASN A 73 2.12 16.34 -30.36
N VAL A 74 3.13 15.68 -29.78
CA VAL A 74 3.21 14.22 -29.73
C VAL A 74 1.97 13.64 -29.04
N ARG A 75 1.48 14.34 -28.01
CA ARG A 75 0.24 13.98 -27.29
C ARG A 75 -0.97 14.01 -28.21
N ASP A 76 -1.11 15.05 -29.03
CA ASP A 76 -2.24 15.19 -29.96
C ASP A 76 -2.15 14.18 -31.10
N LYS A 77 -0.95 13.86 -31.58
CA LYS A 77 -0.74 12.79 -32.59
C LYS A 77 -1.06 11.40 -32.03
N ILE A 78 -0.69 11.12 -30.79
CA ILE A 78 -1.04 9.85 -30.12
C ILE A 78 -2.55 9.76 -29.90
N MET A 79 -3.18 10.84 -29.44
CA MET A 79 -4.63 10.88 -29.25
C MET A 79 -5.38 10.67 -30.58
N SER A 80 -4.90 11.31 -31.66
CA SER A 80 -5.44 11.13 -33.01
C SER A 80 -5.22 9.73 -33.59
N ALA A 81 -4.16 9.02 -33.17
CA ALA A 81 -3.90 7.66 -33.62
C ALA A 81 -4.74 6.60 -32.86
N ILE A 82 -5.10 6.89 -31.60
CA ILE A 82 -5.89 5.99 -30.74
C ILE A 82 -7.39 6.19 -30.97
N ASP A 83 -7.85 7.40 -31.26
CA ASP A 83 -9.28 7.73 -31.46
C ASP A 83 -9.48 8.63 -32.70
N GLY A 84 -9.05 8.14 -33.87
CA GLY A 84 -9.11 8.88 -35.14
C GLY A 84 -10.55 9.17 -35.61
N ASP A 85 -11.49 8.28 -35.33
CA ASP A 85 -12.89 8.40 -35.78
C ASP A 85 -13.82 9.00 -34.71
N GLY A 86 -13.29 9.33 -33.52
CA GLY A 86 -14.08 9.80 -32.37
C GLY A 86 -15.16 8.81 -31.92
N ALA A 87 -15.05 7.54 -32.32
CA ALA A 87 -15.97 6.47 -31.96
C ALA A 87 -15.83 6.12 -30.48
N LEU A 88 -14.60 6.21 -29.96
CA LEU A 88 -14.35 6.03 -28.53
C LEU A 88 -15.09 7.14 -27.78
N ARG A 89 -14.79 8.41 -28.09
CA ARG A 89 -15.48 9.60 -27.55
C ARG A 89 -17.02 9.52 -27.55
N ARG A 90 -17.63 9.04 -28.64
CA ARG A 90 -19.10 8.91 -28.76
C ARG A 90 -19.69 7.83 -27.84
N SER A 91 -19.07 6.65 -27.79
CA SER A 91 -19.55 5.54 -26.97
C SER A 91 -19.64 5.86 -25.47
N LEU A 92 -18.91 6.89 -25.01
CA LEU A 92 -18.84 7.22 -23.59
C LEU A 92 -19.78 8.35 -23.21
N ASP A 93 -20.07 9.25 -24.14
CA ASP A 93 -21.15 10.22 -23.95
C ASP A 93 -22.49 9.49 -23.82
N ASP A 94 -22.74 8.48 -24.66
CA ASP A 94 -23.95 7.65 -24.57
C ASP A 94 -24.06 6.90 -23.22
N THR A 95 -22.92 6.46 -22.68
CA THR A 95 -22.86 5.76 -21.39
C THR A 95 -23.03 6.72 -20.20
N HIS A 96 -22.52 7.95 -20.31
CA HIS A 96 -22.62 8.99 -19.29
C HIS A 96 -24.07 9.48 -19.12
N GLU A 97 -24.81 9.65 -20.22
CA GLU A 97 -26.23 10.01 -20.21
C GLU A 97 -27.10 8.92 -19.56
N ALA A 98 -26.80 7.64 -19.85
CA ALA A 98 -27.49 6.51 -19.23
C ALA A 98 -27.24 6.43 -17.71
N ALA A 99 -26.02 6.72 -17.26
CA ALA A 99 -25.66 6.75 -15.84
C ALA A 99 -26.36 7.90 -15.09
N HIS A 100 -26.47 9.09 -15.70
CA HIS A 100 -27.19 10.22 -15.13
C HIS A 100 -28.71 9.99 -15.04
N SER A 101 -29.30 9.31 -16.03
CA SER A 101 -30.73 8.97 -16.03
C SER A 101 -31.10 7.94 -14.95
N ALA A 102 -30.19 7.06 -14.56
CA ALA A 102 -30.43 6.05 -13.51
C ALA A 102 -30.39 6.63 -12.08
N MET A 103 -29.82 7.82 -11.91
CA MET A 103 -29.66 8.48 -10.59
C MET A 103 -30.78 9.49 -10.27
N ALA A 104 -31.73 9.71 -11.17
CA ALA A 104 -32.82 10.69 -11.04
C ALA A 104 -34.20 10.11 -10.64
N ALA A 105 -34.28 8.84 -10.24
CA ALA A 105 -35.52 8.25 -9.74
C ALA A 105 -35.72 8.56 -8.24
N PRO A 106 -36.78 9.28 -7.83
CA PRO A 106 -37.05 9.52 -6.42
C PRO A 106 -37.69 8.28 -5.80
N VAL A 107 -36.97 7.57 -4.95
CA VAL A 107 -37.58 6.58 -4.04
C VAL A 107 -38.14 7.34 -2.84
N ALA A 108 -39.41 7.71 -2.94
CA ALA A 108 -40.20 8.21 -1.80
C ALA A 108 -40.65 7.03 -0.92
N THR A 109 -40.32 7.12 0.35
CA THR A 109 -40.62 6.19 1.47
C THR A 109 -42.13 6.07 1.73
N PRO A 110 -42.60 4.95 2.31
CA PRO A 110 -43.06 5.08 3.69
C PRO A 110 -42.59 3.94 4.61
N ALA A 111 -42.42 4.34 5.87
CA ALA A 111 -42.09 3.51 7.00
C ALA A 111 -43.07 2.34 7.18
N SER A 112 -42.53 1.16 7.48
CA SER A 112 -43.27 0.08 8.12
C SER A 112 -42.60 -0.23 9.46
N SER A 113 -43.21 0.28 10.51
CA SER A 113 -42.96 -0.07 11.91
C SER A 113 -43.39 -1.51 12.20
N LEU A 114 -42.58 -2.29 12.94
CA LEU A 114 -42.92 -3.39 13.86
C LEU A 114 -41.59 -3.95 14.46
N PRO A 115 -41.63 -4.63 15.62
CA PRO A 115 -41.06 -4.11 16.86
C PRO A 115 -39.66 -4.63 17.22
N GLU A 116 -38.98 -3.81 18.02
CA GLU A 116 -37.90 -4.11 18.97
C GLU A 116 -37.83 -5.60 19.36
N GLN A 117 -36.93 -6.35 18.72
CA GLN A 117 -36.40 -7.59 19.30
C GLN A 117 -35.04 -7.25 19.90
N ALA A 118 -35.06 -6.98 21.20
CA ALA A 118 -33.90 -6.88 22.04
C ALA A 118 -33.12 -8.20 22.02
N ILE A 119 -32.08 -8.26 21.19
CA ILE A 119 -31.02 -9.25 21.36
C ILE A 119 -30.19 -8.75 22.54
N PRO A 120 -30.08 -9.49 23.66
CA PRO A 120 -29.25 -9.06 24.77
C PRO A 120 -27.80 -9.04 24.31
N SER A 121 -27.30 -7.84 24.02
CA SER A 121 -25.90 -7.51 23.87
C SER A 121 -25.17 -7.82 25.17
N ARG A 122 -24.76 -9.08 25.32
CA ARG A 122 -23.75 -9.48 26.29
C ARG A 122 -22.58 -10.11 25.55
N HIS A 123 -21.99 -9.32 24.64
CA HIS A 123 -20.57 -9.48 24.42
C HIS A 123 -19.88 -8.80 25.61
N TYR A 124 -19.63 -9.59 26.65
CA TYR A 124 -18.79 -9.19 27.76
C TYR A 124 -17.39 -8.94 27.19
N ILE A 125 -17.09 -7.68 26.89
CA ILE A 125 -15.73 -7.21 26.77
C ILE A 125 -15.29 -7.04 28.24
N PRO A 126 -14.39 -7.90 28.78
CA PRO A 126 -13.82 -7.61 30.09
C PRO A 126 -13.25 -6.19 30.05
N PRO A 127 -13.38 -5.40 31.13
CA PRO A 127 -12.76 -4.09 31.14
C PRO A 127 -11.30 -4.27 30.73
N LEU A 128 -10.85 -3.45 29.77
CA LEU A 128 -9.44 -3.15 29.64
C LEU A 128 -9.06 -2.60 31.01
N VAL A 129 -8.54 -3.48 31.87
CA VAL A 129 -7.78 -3.07 33.03
C VAL A 129 -6.72 -2.18 32.41
N ASP A 130 -6.80 -0.89 32.73
CA ASP A 130 -5.70 0.04 32.54
C ASP A 130 -4.60 -0.44 33.47
N ASP A 131 -3.98 -1.55 33.08
CA ASP A 131 -2.76 -2.08 33.66
C ASP A 131 -1.65 -1.27 32.99
N SER A 132 -1.70 0.05 33.18
CA SER A 132 -0.51 0.85 33.30
C SER A 132 0.26 0.17 34.42
N PRO A 133 1.31 -0.63 34.12
CA PRO A 133 1.96 -1.36 35.18
C PRO A 133 2.45 -0.33 36.19
N GLU A 134 1.97 -0.46 37.42
CA GLU A 134 2.58 0.16 38.58
C GLU A 134 4.09 0.03 38.44
N GLU A 135 4.77 1.09 38.83
CA GLU A 135 6.19 1.31 38.70
C GLU A 135 6.97 0.28 39.52
N VAL A 136 6.97 -0.98 39.06
CA VAL A 136 7.85 -2.02 39.57
C VAL A 136 9.21 -1.69 38.98
N ASP A 137 10.05 -1.17 39.87
CA ASP A 137 11.48 -1.04 39.62
C ASP A 137 11.98 -2.38 39.08
N ALA A 138 12.47 -2.37 37.85
CA ALA A 138 12.81 -3.60 37.14
C ALA A 138 14.21 -4.00 37.61
N PRO A 139 14.39 -5.06 38.42
CA PRO A 139 15.72 -5.45 38.81
C PRO A 139 16.46 -6.00 37.59
N ASP A 140 17.70 -5.53 37.42
CA ASP A 140 18.77 -6.15 36.63
C ASP A 140 18.42 -6.52 35.17
N ALA A 141 17.89 -5.54 34.43
CA ALA A 141 17.80 -5.67 32.98
C ALA A 141 19.17 -5.36 32.35
N PRO A 142 19.70 -6.19 31.44
CA PRO A 142 20.96 -5.93 30.78
C PRO A 142 20.88 -4.69 29.87
N ASP A 143 21.95 -3.89 29.80
CA ASP A 143 22.01 -2.57 29.14
C ASP A 143 21.55 -2.54 27.67
N PHE A 144 21.57 -3.69 26.99
CA PHE A 144 21.13 -3.81 25.60
C PHE A 144 19.60 -3.82 25.44
N LEU A 145 18.84 -3.99 26.52
CA LEU A 145 17.38 -4.02 26.48
C LEU A 145 16.81 -2.67 26.93
N PRO A 146 16.00 -1.99 26.10
CA PRO A 146 15.30 -0.79 26.53
C PRO A 146 14.44 -1.09 27.78
N PRO A 147 14.38 -0.18 28.78
CA PRO A 147 13.70 -0.45 30.05
C PRO A 147 12.23 -0.85 29.91
N ARG A 148 11.53 -0.23 28.93
CA ARG A 148 10.14 -0.58 28.61
C ARG A 148 9.98 -2.02 28.11
N THR A 149 10.95 -2.50 27.32
CA THR A 149 10.96 -3.86 26.79
C THR A 149 11.26 -4.85 27.91
N ALA A 150 12.23 -4.55 28.78
CA ALA A 150 12.56 -5.40 29.92
C ALA A 150 11.38 -5.57 30.89
N ARG A 151 10.70 -4.47 31.24
CA ARG A 151 9.49 -4.50 32.09
C ARG A 151 8.37 -5.35 31.48
N ARG A 152 8.12 -5.16 30.19
CA ARG A 152 7.10 -5.94 29.47
C ARG A 152 7.42 -7.44 29.49
N ILE A 153 8.67 -7.81 29.21
CA ILE A 153 9.12 -9.21 29.23
C ILE A 153 8.98 -9.80 30.64
N ALA A 154 9.37 -9.05 31.68
CA ALA A 154 9.24 -9.49 33.07
C ALA A 154 7.77 -9.74 33.48
N ALA A 155 6.85 -8.89 33.04
CA ALA A 155 5.41 -9.05 33.29
C ALA A 155 4.79 -10.23 32.51
N GLU A 156 5.30 -10.51 31.31
CA GLU A 156 4.81 -11.60 30.45
C GLU A 156 5.41 -12.97 30.83
N LEU A 157 6.64 -13.01 31.37
CA LEU A 157 7.37 -14.23 31.74
C LEU A 157 6.56 -15.27 32.55
N PRO A 158 5.85 -14.91 33.65
CA PRO A 158 5.12 -15.90 34.46
C PRO A 158 3.94 -16.53 33.72
N ARG A 159 3.50 -15.96 32.60
CA ARG A 159 2.43 -16.50 31.75
C ARG A 159 2.97 -17.40 30.63
N LEU A 160 4.27 -17.42 30.40
CA LEU A 160 4.90 -18.23 29.36
C LEU A 160 5.20 -19.63 29.89
N THR A 161 4.43 -20.62 29.47
CA THR A 161 4.78 -22.04 29.67
C THR A 161 5.74 -22.49 28.57
N PRO A 162 6.91 -23.08 28.91
CA PRO A 162 7.80 -23.62 27.89
C PRO A 162 7.12 -24.81 27.19
N PRO A 163 7.38 -24.99 25.88
CA PRO A 163 6.86 -26.15 25.16
C PRO A 163 7.45 -27.44 25.75
N ALA A 164 6.61 -28.48 25.88
CA ALA A 164 7.00 -29.78 26.44
C ALA A 164 8.09 -30.49 25.60
N PHE A 165 8.30 -30.07 24.36
CA PHE A 165 9.33 -30.59 23.48
C PHE A 165 10.10 -29.45 22.82
N LEU A 166 11.40 -29.39 23.10
CA LEU A 166 12.34 -28.54 22.37
C LEU A 166 12.94 -29.38 21.25
N PRO A 167 12.69 -29.05 19.97
CA PRO A 167 13.35 -29.77 18.88
C PRO A 167 14.87 -29.55 18.96
N PRO A 168 15.68 -30.55 18.61
CA PRO A 168 17.13 -30.41 18.65
C PRO A 168 17.57 -29.26 17.75
N VAL A 169 18.41 -28.38 18.29
CA VAL A 169 18.96 -27.25 17.53
C VAL A 169 19.81 -27.81 16.39
N ARG A 170 19.39 -27.50 15.16
CA ARG A 170 20.11 -27.88 13.93
C ARG A 170 20.60 -26.62 13.24
N VAL A 171 21.86 -26.61 12.88
CA VAL A 171 22.48 -25.54 12.08
C VAL A 171 22.85 -26.07 10.70
N ILE A 172 22.95 -25.18 9.72
CA ILE A 172 23.38 -25.55 8.37
C ILE A 172 24.91 -25.41 8.34
N HIS A 173 25.61 -26.52 8.16
CA HIS A 173 27.05 -26.55 7.93
C HIS A 173 27.34 -27.21 6.58
N ARG A 174 28.06 -26.52 5.70
CA ARG A 174 28.39 -27.01 4.35
C ARG A 174 27.18 -27.54 3.56
N GLY A 175 26.04 -26.87 3.69
CA GLY A 175 24.80 -27.25 2.99
C GLY A 175 24.04 -28.43 3.61
N GLN A 176 24.49 -28.99 4.75
CA GLN A 176 23.79 -30.04 5.47
C GLN A 176 23.32 -29.58 6.86
N ARG A 177 22.15 -30.07 7.29
CA ARG A 177 21.60 -29.80 8.64
C ARG A 177 22.28 -30.72 9.65
N VAL A 178 23.18 -30.16 10.44
CA VAL A 178 23.91 -30.88 11.50
C VAL A 178 23.39 -30.47 12.88
N GLY A 179 23.40 -31.39 13.84
CA GLY A 179 23.06 -31.09 15.23
C GLY A 179 24.17 -30.25 15.88
N VAL A 180 23.79 -29.30 16.72
CA VAL A 180 24.75 -28.53 17.53
C VAL A 180 25.06 -29.34 18.79
N THR A 181 26.23 -29.99 18.83
CA THR A 181 26.77 -30.54 20.08
C THR A 181 27.48 -29.42 20.82
N PRO A 182 27.16 -29.14 22.11
CA PRO A 182 27.92 -28.16 22.88
C PRO A 182 29.36 -28.65 23.03
N ALA A 183 30.31 -27.81 22.65
CA ALA A 183 31.75 -28.10 22.78
C ALA A 183 32.10 -28.20 24.28
N GLY A 184 32.35 -29.41 24.77
CA GLY A 184 32.71 -29.65 26.16
C GLY A 184 32.46 -31.06 26.72
N GLN A 185 32.17 -32.06 25.90
CA GLN A 185 32.18 -33.46 26.34
C GLN A 185 33.06 -34.27 25.37
N GLU A 186 34.32 -34.44 25.78
CA GLU A 186 35.17 -35.58 25.37
C GLU A 186 34.86 -36.77 26.27
#